data_AF-A0A9Q0RC30-F1
#
_entry.id   AF-A0A9Q0RC30-F1
#
_cell.length_a   1.000
_cell.length_b   1.000
_cell.length_c   1.000
_cell.angle_alpha   90.00
_cell.angle_beta   90.00
_cell.angle_gamma   90.00
#
_symmetry.space_group_name_H-M   'P 1'
#
loop_
_entity.id
_entity.type
_entity.pdbx_description
1 polymer ?
#
loop_
_entity_poly.entity_id
_entity_poly.type
_entity_poly.pdbx_seq_one_letter_code
_entity_poly.pdbx_strand_id
1 'polypeptide(L)'
;MIKTTETKRLFENRYSFRGDLKNWQIGEDAILDGYKIILTEDKTDKQGFIWNNLKNDMKYWTSTITFNIEGKKVGADGIAFWYTKFKGISGPVFGNMEKFVGLGVFLDTYDNDKSVFIIIIILIWK
;
A
#
# COMPACT_ATOMS: atom_id res chain seq x y z
N MET A 1 1.37 9.40 9.67
CA MET A 1 1.28 9.94 8.30
C MET A 1 2.16 9.14 7.35
N ILE A 2 1.54 8.23 6.60
CA ILE A 2 2.23 7.49 5.55
C ILE A 2 2.04 8.26 4.24
N LYS A 3 3.10 8.91 3.78
CA LYS A 3 3.16 9.66 2.52
C LYS A 3 3.82 8.79 1.46
N THR A 4 3.09 8.38 0.44
CA THR A 4 3.73 7.82 -0.76
C THR A 4 4.27 8.98 -1.59
N THR A 5 5.59 9.04 -1.78
CA THR A 5 6.26 10.19 -2.41
C THR A 5 6.80 9.79 -3.79
N GLU A 6 6.10 10.21 -4.84
CA GLU A 6 6.62 10.45 -6.19
C GLU A 6 7.28 9.25 -6.93
N THR A 7 6.53 8.65 -7.86
CA THR A 7 7.07 7.77 -8.91
C THR A 7 7.67 8.62 -10.04
N LYS A 8 8.92 9.05 -9.89
CA LYS A 8 9.60 9.87 -10.91
C LYS A 8 10.00 9.03 -12.13
N ARG A 9 9.25 9.22 -13.21
CA ARG A 9 9.73 9.28 -14.62
C ARG A 9 10.65 8.14 -15.12
N LEU A 10 10.13 6.91 -15.23
CA LEU A 10 10.78 5.92 -16.11
C LEU A 10 9.88 5.15 -17.08
N PHE A 11 8.56 5.07 -16.89
CA PHE A 11 7.72 4.35 -17.87
C PHE A 11 6.32 4.96 -18.05
N GLU A 12 5.94 5.20 -19.30
CA GLU A 12 4.59 5.43 -19.82
C GLU A 12 3.74 4.17 -19.70
N ASN A 13 3.56 3.68 -18.47
CA ASN A 13 2.78 2.49 -18.21
C ASN A 13 1.44 2.85 -17.55
N ARG A 14 0.36 2.28 -18.06
CA ARG A 14 -1.02 2.37 -17.55
C ARG A 14 -1.15 1.97 -16.07
N TYR A 15 -0.17 1.25 -15.53
CA TYR A 15 -0.13 0.84 -14.13
C TYR A 15 0.51 1.86 -13.18
N SER A 16 1.11 2.96 -13.67
CA SER A 16 1.77 3.95 -12.81
C SER A 16 0.77 4.93 -12.19
N PHE A 17 0.95 5.29 -10.92
CA PHE A 17 0.25 6.43 -10.31
C PHE A 17 1.00 7.73 -10.64
N ARG A 18 0.30 8.71 -11.20
CA ARG A 18 0.86 9.97 -11.73
C ARG A 18 0.20 11.22 -11.15
N GLY A 19 -0.46 11.09 -9.99
CA GLY A 19 -1.29 12.16 -9.41
C GLY A 19 -2.72 12.20 -9.95
N ASP A 20 -3.05 11.41 -10.97
CA ASP A 20 -4.42 11.17 -11.41
C ASP A 20 -4.90 9.77 -11.02
N LEU A 21 -6.21 9.65 -10.79
CA LEU A 21 -6.88 8.44 -10.35
C LEU A 21 -7.50 7.65 -11.52
N LYS A 22 -7.13 7.91 -12.78
CA LYS A 22 -7.79 7.30 -13.95
C LYS A 22 -7.85 5.78 -13.86
N ASN A 23 -6.76 5.16 -13.41
CA ASN A 23 -6.63 3.72 -13.23
C ASN A 23 -6.47 3.30 -11.77
N TRP A 24 -6.72 4.20 -10.82
CA TRP A 24 -6.48 3.97 -9.41
C TRP A 24 -7.70 4.34 -8.60
N GLN A 25 -8.08 3.48 -7.66
CA GLN A 25 -9.11 3.78 -6.68
C GLN A 25 -8.43 4.05 -5.33
N ILE A 26 -8.77 5.18 -4.72
CA ILE A 26 -8.50 5.45 -3.31
C ILE A 26 -9.76 5.18 -2.48
N GLY A 27 -9.61 4.84 -1.22
CA GLY A 27 -10.74 4.64 -0.32
C GLY A 27 -10.37 4.67 1.15
N GLU A 28 -11.40 4.62 1.99
CA GLU A 28 -11.36 4.84 3.43
C GLU A 28 -10.74 6.21 3.78
N ASP A 29 -9.76 6.28 4.67
CA ASP A 29 -9.11 7.52 5.10
C ASP A 29 -8.03 8.03 4.12
N ALA A 30 -7.84 7.38 2.97
CA ALA A 30 -6.81 7.79 2.01
C ALA A 30 -7.17 9.10 1.30
N ILE A 31 -6.22 10.05 1.28
CA ILE A 31 -6.40 11.37 0.68
C ILE A 31 -5.39 11.58 -0.45
N LEU A 32 -5.86 12.15 -1.55
CA LEU A 32 -5.02 12.66 -2.64
C LEU A 32 -4.63 14.11 -2.36
N ASP A 33 -3.34 14.36 -2.19
CA ASP A 33 -2.75 15.70 -2.02
C ASP A 33 -1.74 15.97 -3.16
N GLY A 34 -2.24 16.60 -4.23
CA GLY A 34 -1.48 16.82 -5.45
C GLY A 34 -1.00 15.50 -6.09
N TYR A 35 0.30 15.25 -6.04
CA TYR A 35 0.93 14.02 -6.57
C TYR A 35 1.22 12.97 -5.49
N LYS A 36 0.77 13.20 -4.25
CA LYS A 36 1.03 12.33 -3.11
C LYS A 36 -0.27 11.68 -2.65
N ILE A 37 -0.14 10.43 -2.22
CA ILE A 37 -1.19 9.73 -1.50
C ILE A 37 -0.81 9.69 -0.04
N ILE A 38 -1.69 10.26 0.78
CA ILE A 38 -1.65 10.13 2.23
C ILE A 38 -2.57 8.96 2.56
N LEU A 39 -2.00 7.80 2.92
CA LEU A 39 -2.80 6.61 3.24
C LEU A 39 -3.53 6.79 4.58
N THR A 40 -2.85 7.34 5.58
CA THR A 40 -3.42 7.61 6.90
C THR A 40 -2.81 8.88 7.51
N GLU A 41 -3.61 9.63 8.26
CA GLU A 41 -3.13 10.72 9.11
C GLU A 41 -2.45 10.17 10.38
N ASP A 42 -1.77 11.03 11.15
CA ASP A 42 -1.24 10.67 12.49
C ASP A 42 -2.38 10.68 13.53
N LYS A 43 -3.36 9.79 13.34
CA LYS A 43 -4.53 9.58 14.21
C LYS A 43 -4.71 8.07 14.42
N THR A 44 -5.28 7.70 15.57
CA THR A 44 -5.63 6.31 15.87
C THR A 44 -6.78 5.83 15.00
N ASP A 45 -6.86 4.52 14.77
CA ASP A 45 -7.96 3.86 14.05
C ASP A 45 -8.17 4.43 12.64
N LYS A 46 -7.07 4.48 11.89
CA LYS A 46 -7.05 4.96 10.50
C LYS A 46 -6.63 3.86 9.56
N GLN A 47 -7.39 3.73 8.48
CA GLN A 47 -7.15 2.76 7.44
C GLN A 47 -7.38 3.44 6.11
N GLY A 48 -6.44 3.30 5.18
CA GLY A 48 -6.57 3.85 3.84
C GLY A 48 -5.90 2.94 2.84
N PHE A 49 -6.44 2.94 1.63
CA PHE A 49 -5.89 2.14 0.55
C PHE A 49 -5.81 2.92 -0.75
N ILE A 50 -4.94 2.44 -1.63
CA ILE A 50 -4.95 2.75 -3.05
C ILE A 50 -4.77 1.46 -3.85
N TRP A 51 -5.63 1.25 -4.84
CA TRP A 51 -5.69 0.04 -5.65
C TRP A 51 -5.75 0.35 -7.13
N ASN A 52 -4.96 -0.37 -7.93
CA ASN A 52 -5.07 -0.26 -9.38
C ASN A 52 -6.37 -0.95 -9.86
N ASN A 53 -7.09 -0.29 -10.78
CA ASN A 53 -8.31 -0.81 -11.42
C ASN A 53 -7.98 -1.78 -12.56
N LEU A 54 -6.75 -1.74 -13.06
CA LEU A 54 -6.28 -2.59 -14.13
C LEU A 54 -5.52 -3.77 -13.53
N LYS A 55 -5.89 -4.97 -13.96
CA LYS A 55 -5.11 -6.18 -13.66
C LYS A 55 -3.76 -6.07 -14.36
N ASN A 56 -2.68 -6.37 -13.62
CA ASN A 56 -1.36 -6.55 -14.20
C ASN A 56 -1.30 -7.89 -14.95
N ASP A 57 -1.01 -7.83 -16.24
CA ASP A 57 -0.91 -8.94 -17.19
C ASP A 57 0.54 -9.25 -17.60
N MET A 58 1.51 -8.53 -17.01
CA MET A 58 2.93 -8.70 -17.32
C MET A 58 3.46 -10.02 -16.74
N LYS A 59 4.15 -10.81 -17.58
CA LYS A 59 4.81 -12.06 -17.17
C LYS A 59 5.92 -11.84 -16.14
N TYR A 60 6.68 -10.75 -16.31
CA TYR A 60 7.72 -10.31 -15.39
C TYR A 60 7.50 -8.83 -15.12
N TRP A 61 7.61 -8.43 -13.85
CA TRP A 61 7.37 -7.04 -13.45
C TRP A 61 8.22 -6.70 -12.23
N THR A 62 8.52 -5.42 -12.09
CA THR A 62 9.17 -4.84 -10.92
C THR A 62 8.33 -3.64 -10.47
N SER A 63 8.12 -3.50 -9.17
CA SER A 63 7.45 -2.36 -8.58
C SER A 63 8.44 -1.59 -7.70
N THR A 64 8.52 -0.29 -7.91
CA THR A 64 9.28 0.62 -7.05
C THR A 64 8.29 1.49 -6.30
N ILE A 65 8.31 1.40 -4.98
CA ILE A 65 7.41 2.14 -4.09
C ILE A 65 8.26 3.04 -3.23
N THR A 66 8.02 4.34 -3.33
CA THR A 66 8.65 5.33 -2.48
C THR A 66 7.63 5.81 -1.47
N PHE A 67 7.92 5.59 -0.19
CA PHE A 67 7.05 5.99 0.90
C PHE A 67 7.85 6.66 2.02
N ASN A 68 7.15 7.39 2.87
CA ASN A 68 7.68 8.03 4.04
C ASN A 68 6.65 7.86 5.17
N ILE A 69 7.12 7.45 6.35
CA ILE A 69 6.30 7.22 7.53
C ILE A 69 6.70 8.27 8.57
N GLU A 70 5.82 9.23 8.84
CA GLU A 70 6.02 10.29 9.82
C GLU A 70 4.93 10.21 10.90
N GLY A 71 5.27 10.30 12.18
CA GLY A 71 4.29 10.31 13.27
C GLY A 71 4.88 10.69 14.61
N LYS A 72 4.08 11.27 15.51
CA LYS A 72 4.51 11.64 16.87
C LYS A 72 4.55 10.45 17.82
N LYS A 73 3.75 9.42 17.56
CA LYS A 73 3.78 8.15 18.30
C LYS A 73 4.63 7.14 17.54
N VAL A 74 5.41 6.35 18.28
CA VAL A 74 6.06 5.14 17.74
C VAL A 74 4.94 4.17 17.37
N GLY A 75 4.93 3.71 16.12
CA GLY A 75 4.10 2.60 15.70
C GLY A 75 2.71 2.99 15.21
N ALA A 76 2.54 2.95 13.89
CA ALA A 76 1.30 2.51 13.26
C ALA A 76 1.53 1.07 12.79
N ASP A 77 0.46 0.28 12.62
CA ASP A 77 0.53 -1.14 12.20
C ASP A 77 1.44 -1.32 10.97
N GLY A 78 1.49 -0.30 10.10
CA GLY A 78 2.51 -0.17 9.06
C GLY A 78 1.89 0.04 7.69
N ILE A 79 2.55 -0.47 6.64
CA ILE A 79 2.06 -0.41 5.26
C ILE A 79 2.17 -1.79 4.62
N ALA A 80 1.21 -2.14 3.78
CA ALA A 80 1.25 -3.34 2.96
C ALA A 80 1.25 -3.00 1.47
N PHE A 81 2.06 -3.72 0.70
CA PHE A 81 1.94 -3.81 -0.75
C PHE A 81 1.24 -5.12 -1.12
N TRP A 82 0.29 -5.01 -2.04
CA TRP A 82 -0.55 -6.12 -2.46
C TRP A 82 -0.43 -6.38 -3.96
N TYR A 83 -0.27 -7.65 -4.31
CA TYR A 83 -0.42 -8.16 -5.67
C TYR A 83 -1.32 -9.39 -5.64
N THR A 84 -2.63 -9.18 -5.81
CA THR A 84 -3.66 -10.19 -5.55
C THR A 84 -4.52 -10.48 -6.78
N LYS A 85 -5.11 -11.68 -6.82
CA LYS A 85 -6.00 -12.14 -7.90
C LYS A 85 -7.25 -11.26 -8.03
N PHE A 86 -7.76 -10.79 -6.90
CA PHE A 86 -8.89 -9.88 -6.80
C PHE A 86 -8.42 -8.60 -6.11
N LYS A 87 -9.02 -7.48 -6.49
CA LYS A 87 -8.83 -6.23 -5.74
C LYS A 87 -9.19 -6.47 -4.28
N GLY A 88 -8.41 -5.89 -3.37
CA GLY A 88 -8.70 -5.98 -1.96
C GLY A 88 -10.07 -5.39 -1.61
N ILE A 89 -10.73 -6.04 -0.67
CA ILE A 89 -11.90 -5.51 0.04
C ILE A 89 -11.36 -5.04 1.40
N SER A 90 -11.76 -3.87 1.87
CA SER A 90 -11.36 -3.34 3.18
C SER A 90 -11.54 -4.41 4.26
N GLY A 91 -10.55 -4.53 5.14
CA GLY A 91 -10.50 -5.61 6.12
C GLY A 91 -9.36 -5.44 7.12
N PRO A 92 -9.25 -6.38 8.08
CA PRO A 92 -8.38 -6.21 9.25
C PRO A 92 -6.89 -6.33 8.94
N VAL A 93 -6.50 -6.82 7.75
CA VAL A 93 -5.10 -7.05 7.40
C VAL A 93 -4.60 -5.87 6.57
N PHE A 94 -4.10 -4.82 7.23
CA PHE A 94 -3.50 -3.64 6.57
C PHE A 94 -4.36 -3.05 5.44
N GLY A 95 -5.67 -2.92 5.64
CA GLY A 95 -6.59 -2.40 4.62
C GLY A 95 -7.11 -3.43 3.63
N ASN A 96 -6.89 -4.72 3.87
CA ASN A 96 -7.35 -5.80 3.01
C ASN A 96 -8.01 -6.95 3.80
N MET A 97 -8.75 -7.79 3.09
CA MET A 97 -9.37 -9.01 3.62
C MET A 97 -8.32 -10.05 4.03
N GLU A 98 -8.61 -10.78 5.10
CA GLU A 98 -7.74 -11.83 5.65
C GLU A 98 -7.42 -12.95 4.63
N LYS A 99 -8.40 -13.32 3.82
CA LYS A 99 -8.28 -14.40 2.83
C LYS A 99 -7.99 -13.83 1.44
N PHE A 100 -6.71 -13.77 1.06
CA PHE A 100 -6.30 -13.35 -0.28
C PHE A 100 -5.59 -14.48 -1.05
N VAL A 101 -5.55 -14.35 -2.38
CA VAL A 101 -4.74 -15.20 -3.26
C VAL A 101 -3.79 -14.28 -4.02
N GLY A 102 -2.49 -14.47 -3.83
CA GLY A 102 -1.44 -13.64 -4.41
C GLY A 102 -0.30 -13.37 -3.41
N LEU A 103 0.30 -12.19 -3.53
CA LEU A 103 1.42 -11.71 -2.74
C LEU A 103 0.98 -10.55 -1.83
N GLY A 104 1.35 -10.63 -0.56
CA GLY A 104 1.35 -9.51 0.38
C GLY A 104 2.77 -9.26 0.89
N VAL A 105 3.23 -8.02 0.84
CA VAL A 105 4.49 -7.57 1.45
C VAL A 105 4.15 -6.56 2.53
N PHE A 106 4.43 -6.91 3.78
CA PHE A 106 4.09 -6.09 4.94
C PHE A 106 5.35 -5.45 5.49
N LEU A 107 5.26 -4.15 5.74
CA LEU A 107 6.25 -3.38 6.44
C LEU A 107 5.61 -2.99 7.77
N ASP A 108 5.88 -3.80 8.79
CA ASP A 108 5.40 -3.57 10.14
C ASP A 108 6.35 -2.58 10.84
N THR A 109 5.79 -1.44 11.25
CA THR A 109 6.54 -0.39 11.94
C THR A 109 6.25 -0.33 13.43
N TYR A 110 5.37 -1.21 13.93
CA TYR A 110 5.05 -1.32 15.32
C TYR A 110 5.91 -2.39 15.97
N ASP A 111 6.59 -2.01 17.05
CA ASP A 111 7.40 -2.92 17.85
C ASP A 111 6.50 -3.71 18.81
N ASN A 112 5.75 -4.69 18.28
CA ASN A 112 4.81 -5.51 19.06
C ASN A 112 5.52 -6.45 20.06
N ASP A 113 6.81 -6.75 19.86
CA ASP A 113 7.54 -7.80 20.58
C ASP A 113 9.01 -7.48 20.92
N LYS A 114 9.47 -6.23 20.80
CA LYS A 114 10.88 -5.76 20.87
C LYS A 114 11.73 -6.18 19.67
N SER A 115 11.13 -6.30 18.49
CA SER A 115 11.80 -6.64 17.24
C SER A 115 12.01 -5.44 16.33
N VAL A 116 13.19 -5.41 15.71
CA VAL A 116 13.58 -4.46 14.66
C VAL A 116 12.66 -4.63 13.44
N PHE A 117 12.34 -3.51 12.76
CA PHE A 117 11.70 -3.42 11.44
C PHE A 117 11.60 -4.77 10.69
N ILE A 118 10.40 -5.35 10.64
CA ILE A 118 10.18 -6.66 10.01
C ILE A 118 9.55 -6.47 8.63
N ILE A 119 10.17 -7.06 7.62
CA ILE A 119 9.54 -7.26 6.30
C ILE A 119 8.98 -8.67 6.27
N ILE A 120 7.66 -8.79 6.23
CA ILE A 120 6.97 -10.08 6.08
C ILE A 120 6.53 -10.22 4.62
N ILE A 121 6.93 -11.32 3.97
CA ILE A 121 6.50 -11.67 2.62
C ILE A 121 5.60 -12.90 2.71
N ILE A 122 4.35 -12.74 2.32
CA ILE A 122 3.36 -13.84 2.27
C ILE A 122 3.01 -14.12 0.81
N LEU A 123 3.23 -15.37 0.38
CA LEU A 123 2.88 -15.87 -0.94
C LEU A 123 1.83 -16.96 -0.81
N ILE A 124 0.65 -16.72 -1.40
CA ILE A 124 -0.46 -17.68 -1.44
C ILE A 124 -0.83 -17.89 -2.91
N TRP A 125 -0.33 -18.97 -3.49
CA TRP A 125 -0.75 -19.46 -4.79
C TRP A 125 -1.70 -20.65 -4.57
N LYS A 126 -2.86 -20.63 -5.23
CA LYS A 126 -3.74 -21.81 -5.32
C LYS A 126 -3.42 -22.54 -6.61
#